data_AF-A0A945FSD0-F1
#
_entry.id   AF-A0A945FSD0-F1
#
_cell.length_a   1.000
_cell.length_b   1.000
_cell.length_c   1.000
_cell.angle_alpha   90.00
_cell.angle_beta   90.00
_cell.angle_gamma   90.00
#
_symmetry.space_group_name_H-M   'P 1'
#
loop_
_entity.id
_entity.type
_entity.pdbx_description
1 polymer ?
#
loop_
_entity_poly.entity_id
_entity_poly.type
_entity_poly.pdbx_seq_one_letter_code
_entity_poly.pdbx_strand_id
1 'polypeptide(L)'
;VLDTDAFHIAVQRRQMAITTGSWWRGRLLAVIFTVAGIILATTIVGGNQLGSAQGIVNFSLIFTLWSFLGLLTLPTPSRRGVAEVDHALLEAGCDRNILERTITDLDNLQDRERERPPLIETIFHPVPSVQARLHGPYATGMKGTWNAARTTVAVSPAGLGLLGRAVHCNCGRPALWVFLPID
;
A
#
# COMPACT_ATOMS: atom_id res chain seq x y z
N VAL A 1 -16.93 -11.40 10.99
CA VAL A 1 -16.85 -10.24 11.91
C VAL A 1 -15.70 -10.54 12.85
N LEU A 2 -14.78 -9.59 13.08
CA LEU A 2 -13.65 -9.82 13.98
C LEU A 2 -14.16 -10.03 15.40
N ASP A 3 -13.65 -11.05 16.08
CA ASP A 3 -13.85 -11.19 17.53
C ASP A 3 -13.03 -10.15 18.31
N THR A 4 -13.25 -10.06 19.62
CA THR A 4 -12.62 -9.06 20.49
C THR A 4 -11.10 -9.12 20.42
N ASP A 5 -10.52 -10.32 20.45
CA ASP A 5 -9.07 -10.49 20.42
C ASP A 5 -8.50 -10.09 19.05
N ALA A 6 -9.13 -10.54 17.96
CA ALA A 6 -8.70 -10.21 16.61
C ALA A 6 -8.82 -8.72 16.32
N PHE A 7 -9.86 -8.06 16.84
CA PHE A 7 -10.00 -6.61 16.77
C PHE A 7 -8.88 -5.90 17.56
N HIS A 8 -8.57 -6.36 18.76
CA HIS A 8 -7.49 -5.81 19.57
C HIS A 8 -6.13 -5.94 18.86
N ILE A 9 -5.82 -7.11 18.30
CA ILE A 9 -4.61 -7.32 17.49
C ILE A 9 -4.60 -6.40 16.27
N ALA A 10 -5.72 -6.23 15.55
CA ALA A 10 -5.78 -5.32 14.42
C ALA A 10 -5.49 -3.85 14.80
N VAL A 11 -5.93 -3.41 15.99
CA VAL A 11 -5.60 -2.09 16.54
C VAL A 11 -4.13 -2.01 16.94
N GLN A 12 -3.60 -3.02 17.63
CA GLN A 12 -2.20 -3.07 18.02
C GLN A 12 -1.26 -3.08 16.81
N ARG A 13 -1.64 -3.74 15.70
CA ARG A 13 -0.91 -3.71 14.41
C ARG A 13 -0.72 -2.29 13.91
N ARG A 14 -1.77 -1.47 13.95
CA ARG A 14 -1.70 -0.06 13.56
C ARG A 14 -0.77 0.74 14.48
N GLN A 15 -0.85 0.52 15.78
CA GLN A 15 0.07 1.17 16.72
C GLN A 15 1.52 0.74 16.46
N MET A 16 1.74 -0.55 16.20
CA MET A 16 3.07 -1.07 15.88
C MET A 16 3.64 -0.48 14.59
N ALA A 17 2.80 -0.25 13.58
CA ALA A 17 3.23 0.48 12.37
C ALA A 17 3.70 1.91 12.66
N ILE A 18 3.10 2.58 13.65
CA ILE A 18 3.48 3.93 14.07
C ILE A 18 4.78 3.89 14.89
N THR A 19 4.86 3.02 15.90
CA THR A 19 6.01 2.95 16.82
C THR A 19 7.28 2.47 16.12
N THR A 20 7.18 1.54 15.17
CA THR A 20 8.31 1.13 14.30
C THR A 20 8.71 2.22 13.29
N GLY A 21 7.88 3.25 13.11
CA GLY A 21 8.06 4.30 12.11
C GLY A 21 7.78 3.84 10.67
N SER A 22 7.28 2.61 10.47
CA SER A 22 6.94 2.08 9.14
C SER A 22 5.80 2.88 8.50
N TRP A 23 4.85 3.34 9.33
CA TRP A 23 3.76 4.24 8.93
C TRP A 23 4.30 5.54 8.33
N TRP A 24 5.23 6.22 9.02
CA TRP A 24 5.77 7.50 8.55
C TRP A 24 6.53 7.28 7.24
N ARG A 25 7.44 6.29 7.19
CA ARG A 25 8.16 5.94 5.95
C ARG A 25 7.21 5.68 4.78
N GLY A 26 6.09 5.01 5.03
CA GLY A 26 5.00 4.82 4.06
C GLY A 26 4.43 6.12 3.51
N ARG A 27 4.05 7.06 4.38
CA ARG A 27 3.52 8.37 3.98
C ARG A 27 4.55 9.22 3.25
N LEU A 28 5.79 9.24 3.75
CA LEU A 28 6.88 10.00 3.13
C LEU A 28 7.16 9.49 1.72
N LEU A 29 7.29 8.18 1.55
CA LEU A 29 7.50 7.58 0.23
C LEU A 29 6.37 7.92 -0.73
N ALA A 30 5.12 7.86 -0.27
CA ALA A 30 3.96 8.18 -1.11
C ALA A 30 3.95 9.65 -1.55
N VAL A 31 4.24 10.58 -0.63
CA VAL A 31 4.32 12.01 -0.94
C VAL A 31 5.48 12.29 -1.89
N ILE A 32 6.69 11.80 -1.60
CA ILE A 32 7.87 11.97 -2.47
C ILE A 32 7.59 11.43 -3.86
N PHE A 33 7.05 10.22 -3.97
CA PHE A 33 6.74 9.61 -5.26
C PHE A 33 5.72 10.42 -6.06
N THR A 34 4.68 10.94 -5.40
CA THR A 34 3.64 11.75 -6.04
C THR A 34 4.18 13.09 -6.50
N VAL A 35 4.92 13.80 -5.64
CA VAL A 35 5.55 15.08 -5.97
C VAL A 35 6.57 14.91 -7.09
N ALA A 36 7.39 13.86 -7.06
CA ALA A 36 8.32 13.55 -8.14
C ALA A 36 7.60 13.34 -9.48
N GLY A 37 6.47 12.64 -9.47
CA GLY A 37 5.63 12.46 -10.65
C GLY A 37 5.06 13.77 -11.19
N ILE A 38 4.57 14.64 -10.31
CA ILE A 38 4.05 15.96 -10.68
C ILE A 38 5.15 16.81 -11.30
N ILE A 39 6.34 16.83 -10.69
CA ILE A 39 7.51 17.56 -11.20
C ILE A 39 7.88 17.02 -12.58
N LEU A 40 7.99 15.70 -12.73
CA LEU A 40 8.32 15.05 -14.01
C LEU A 40 7.30 15.36 -15.10
N ALA A 41 6.01 15.24 -14.82
CA ALA A 41 4.96 15.54 -15.79
C ALA A 41 4.96 17.02 -16.17
N THR A 42 5.16 17.91 -15.19
CA THR A 42 5.29 19.35 -15.41
C THR A 42 6.48 19.69 -16.30
N THR A 43 7.65 19.10 -16.05
CA THR A 43 8.87 19.37 -16.84
C THR A 43 8.74 18.87 -18.28
N ILE A 44 8.10 17.72 -18.50
CA ILE A 44 7.89 17.17 -19.85
C ILE A 44 6.87 17.99 -20.65
N VAL A 45 5.76 18.41 -20.04
CA VAL A 45 4.74 19.24 -20.73
C VAL A 45 5.27 20.64 -21.01
N GLY A 46 6.08 21.18 -20.10
CA GLY A 46 6.59 22.54 -20.15
C GLY A 46 5.59 23.56 -19.58
N GLY A 47 6.10 24.47 -18.74
CA GLY A 47 5.27 25.42 -17.98
C GLY A 47 4.31 26.27 -18.83
N ASN A 48 4.73 26.65 -20.03
CA ASN A 48 3.93 27.49 -20.93
C ASN A 48 2.66 26.79 -21.44
N GLN A 49 2.61 25.46 -21.44
CA GLN A 49 1.47 24.70 -21.94
C GLN A 49 0.47 24.31 -20.85
N LEU A 50 0.83 24.39 -19.56
CA LEU A 50 -0.01 23.93 -18.44
C LEU A 50 -1.34 24.68 -18.32
N GLY A 51 -1.40 25.94 -18.79
CA GLY A 51 -2.63 26.72 -18.82
C GLY A 51 -3.60 26.36 -19.96
N SER A 52 -3.20 25.44 -20.86
CA SER A 52 -4.02 25.01 -22.00
C SER A 52 -4.70 23.67 -21.74
N ALA A 53 -5.83 23.43 -22.40
CA ALA A 53 -6.51 22.13 -22.35
C ALA A 53 -5.59 20.98 -22.79
N GLN A 54 -4.80 21.18 -23.85
CA GLN A 54 -3.83 20.20 -24.34
C GLN A 54 -2.76 19.88 -23.30
N GLY A 55 -2.21 20.89 -22.63
CA GLY A 55 -1.19 20.69 -21.60
C GLY A 55 -1.71 19.93 -20.39
N ILE A 56 -2.95 20.22 -19.94
CA ILE A 56 -3.60 19.49 -18.85
C ILE A 56 -3.80 18.01 -19.21
N VAL A 57 -4.25 17.71 -20.43
CA VAL A 57 -4.42 16.33 -20.91
C VAL A 57 -3.07 15.61 -20.95
N ASN A 58 -2.05 16.22 -21.54
CA ASN A 58 -0.71 15.63 -21.62
C ASN A 58 -0.12 15.38 -20.22
N PHE A 59 -0.29 16.34 -19.29
CA PHE A 59 0.13 16.20 -17.90
C PHE A 59 -0.53 14.98 -17.25
N SER A 60 -1.85 14.85 -17.38
CA SER A 60 -2.61 13.72 -16.83
C SER A 60 -2.14 12.38 -17.40
N LEU A 61 -1.86 12.30 -18.70
CA LEU A 61 -1.36 11.08 -19.35
C LEU A 61 0.04 10.71 -18.86
N ILE A 62 0.97 11.67 -18.81
CA ILE A 62 2.35 11.44 -18.34
C ILE A 62 2.34 11.05 -16.85
N PHE A 63 1.60 11.77 -16.02
CA PHE A 63 1.47 11.44 -14.60
C PHE A 63 0.79 10.08 -14.40
N THR A 64 -0.12 9.69 -15.28
CA THR A 64 -0.72 8.36 -15.28
C THR A 64 0.32 7.27 -15.58
N LEU A 65 1.22 7.47 -16.55
CA LEU A 65 2.34 6.56 -16.81
C LEU A 65 3.29 6.47 -15.61
N TRP A 66 3.61 7.60 -14.97
CA TRP A 66 4.41 7.61 -13.74
C TRP A 66 3.71 6.85 -12.60
N SER A 67 2.42 7.07 -12.41
CA SER A 67 1.60 6.37 -11.42
C SER A 67 1.59 4.86 -11.69
N PHE A 68 1.60 4.44 -12.96
CA PHE A 68 1.71 3.03 -13.34
C PHE A 68 3.04 2.41 -12.89
N LEU A 69 4.16 3.13 -13.04
CA LEU A 69 5.45 2.68 -12.48
C LEU A 69 5.37 2.49 -10.95
N GLY A 70 4.61 3.35 -10.27
CA GLY A 70 4.33 3.22 -8.84
C GLY A 70 3.64 1.90 -8.50
N LEU A 71 2.67 1.47 -9.32
CA LEU A 71 1.99 0.18 -9.14
C LEU A 71 2.94 -1.01 -9.27
N LEU A 72 3.99 -0.91 -10.09
CA LEU A 72 4.96 -2.01 -10.27
C LEU A 72 6.02 -2.05 -9.16
N THR A 73 6.33 -0.90 -8.56
CA THR A 73 7.52 -0.74 -7.70
C THR A 73 7.19 -0.60 -6.21
N LEU A 74 6.12 0.12 -5.86
CA LEU A 74 5.73 0.41 -4.48
C LEU A 74 5.11 -0.76 -3.70
N PRO A 75 4.53 -1.82 -4.32
CA PRO A 75 4.07 -2.99 -3.58
C PRO A 75 5.18 -3.68 -2.80
N THR A 76 6.39 -3.78 -3.34
CA THR A 76 7.52 -4.45 -2.68
C THR A 76 7.89 -3.83 -1.32
N PRO A 77 8.19 -2.51 -1.22
CA PRO A 77 8.48 -1.90 0.08
C PRO A 77 7.22 -1.84 0.99
N SER A 78 6.02 -1.83 0.42
CA SER A 78 4.76 -1.94 1.20
C SER A 78 4.62 -3.29 1.89
N ARG A 79 4.85 -4.40 1.17
CA ARG A 79 4.85 -5.77 1.74
C ARG A 79 5.91 -5.95 2.82
N ARG A 80 7.10 -5.37 2.62
CA ARG A 80 8.13 -5.33 3.68
C ARG A 80 7.63 -4.60 4.93
N GLY A 81 6.82 -3.55 4.78
CA GLY A 81 6.22 -2.83 5.90
C GLY A 81 5.22 -3.68 6.69
N VAL A 82 4.43 -4.51 6.00
CA VAL A 82 3.53 -5.48 6.65
C VAL A 82 4.34 -6.52 7.42
N ALA A 83 5.39 -7.08 6.81
CA ALA A 83 6.25 -8.06 7.46
C ALA A 83 6.97 -7.50 8.70
N GLU A 84 7.45 -6.25 8.62
CA GLU A 84 8.05 -5.54 9.75
C GLU A 84 7.08 -5.39 10.93
N VAL A 85 5.83 -5.02 10.65
CA VAL A 85 4.78 -4.84 11.67
C VAL A 85 4.38 -6.16 12.32
N ASP A 86 4.21 -7.22 11.51
CA ASP A 86 3.88 -8.56 12.02
C ASP A 86 5.00 -9.11 12.90
N HIS A 87 6.26 -8.91 12.49
CA HIS A 87 7.42 -9.33 13.28
C HIS A 87 7.51 -8.59 14.62
N ALA A 88 7.38 -7.26 14.60
CA ALA A 88 7.44 -6.44 15.82
C ALA A 88 6.32 -6.80 16.82
N LEU A 89 5.16 -7.25 16.34
CA LEU A 89 4.09 -7.74 17.20
C LEU A 89 4.40 -9.08 17.85
N LEU A 90 4.98 -10.01 17.09
CA LEU A 90 5.42 -11.29 17.62
C LEU A 90 6.54 -11.09 18.66
N GLU A 91 7.50 -10.19 18.39
CA GLU A 91 8.55 -9.81 19.35
C GLU A 91 7.97 -9.16 20.62
N ALA A 92 6.87 -8.42 20.50
CA ALA A 92 6.14 -7.84 21.64
C ALA A 92 5.28 -8.87 22.42
N GLY A 93 5.35 -10.16 22.08
CA GLY A 93 4.66 -11.24 22.79
C GLY A 93 3.24 -11.55 22.30
N CYS A 94 2.86 -11.09 21.10
CA CYS A 94 1.58 -11.47 20.49
C CYS A 94 1.52 -12.99 20.24
N ASP A 95 0.40 -13.63 20.61
CA ASP A 95 0.16 -15.03 20.31
C ASP A 95 0.05 -15.24 18.79
N ARG A 96 0.87 -16.16 18.26
CA ARG A 96 0.95 -16.45 16.82
C ARG A 96 -0.38 -16.96 16.25
N ASN A 97 -1.13 -17.76 17.00
CA ASN A 97 -2.43 -18.28 16.55
C ASN A 97 -3.47 -17.16 16.46
N ILE A 98 -3.45 -16.22 17.41
CA ILE A 98 -4.35 -15.06 17.38
C ILE A 98 -3.99 -14.15 16.20
N LEU A 99 -2.70 -13.91 15.95
CA LEU A 99 -2.25 -13.16 14.78
C LEU A 99 -2.68 -13.84 13.48
N GLU A 100 -2.47 -15.15 13.34
CA GLU A 100 -2.86 -15.93 12.16
C GLU A 100 -4.37 -15.87 11.89
N ARG A 101 -5.19 -16.06 12.94
CA ARG A 101 -6.64 -15.91 12.87
C ARG A 101 -7.03 -14.50 12.41
N THR A 102 -6.40 -13.48 13.00
CA THR A 102 -6.66 -12.07 12.67
C THR A 102 -6.34 -11.77 11.21
N ILE A 103 -5.20 -12.24 10.70
CA ILE A 103 -4.79 -12.07 9.29
C ILE A 103 -5.80 -12.73 8.36
N THR A 104 -6.24 -13.94 8.70
CA THR A 104 -7.23 -14.69 7.92
C THR A 104 -8.58 -13.98 7.89
N ASP A 105 -9.03 -13.45 9.03
CA ASP A 105 -10.30 -12.73 9.12
C ASP A 105 -10.26 -11.39 8.36
N LEU A 106 -9.13 -10.69 8.39
CA LEU A 106 -8.93 -9.47 7.59
C LEU A 106 -8.95 -9.77 6.10
N ASP A 107 -8.26 -10.82 5.63
CA ASP A 107 -8.34 -11.26 4.23
C ASP A 107 -9.78 -11.62 3.83
N ASN A 108 -10.53 -12.31 4.70
CA ASN A 108 -11.92 -12.67 4.46
C ASN A 108 -12.85 -11.44 4.25
N LEU A 109 -12.51 -10.29 4.83
CA LEU A 109 -13.23 -9.03 4.68
C LEU A 109 -12.79 -8.24 3.43
N GLN A 110 -11.59 -8.51 2.94
CA GLN A 110 -10.99 -7.90 1.77
C GLN A 110 -11.13 -8.79 0.53
N ASP A 111 -10.04 -9.39 0.08
CA ASP A 111 -9.93 -10.01 -1.24
C ASP A 111 -10.30 -11.50 -1.21
N ARG A 112 -10.32 -12.13 -0.03
CA ARG A 112 -10.58 -13.58 0.16
C ARG A 112 -9.63 -14.45 -0.65
N GLU A 113 -8.36 -14.04 -0.72
CA GLU A 113 -7.33 -14.68 -1.53
C GLU A 113 -6.17 -15.10 -0.63
N ARG A 114 -6.32 -16.29 -0.04
CA ARG A 114 -5.37 -16.85 0.93
C ARG A 114 -4.02 -17.20 0.32
N GLU A 115 -4.03 -17.60 -0.95
CA GLU A 115 -2.86 -17.98 -1.73
C GLU A 115 -2.85 -17.21 -3.04
N ARG A 116 -1.67 -16.78 -3.48
CA ARG A 116 -1.48 -16.07 -4.74
C ARG A 116 -0.19 -16.53 -5.42
N PRO A 117 -0.17 -16.64 -6.75
CA PRO A 117 1.08 -16.85 -7.49
C PRO A 117 2.09 -15.75 -7.16
N PRO A 118 3.37 -16.09 -6.84
CA PRO A 118 4.34 -15.12 -6.33
C PRO A 118 4.55 -13.90 -7.24
N LEU A 119 4.52 -14.09 -8.57
CA LEU A 119 4.68 -13.00 -9.53
C LEU A 119 3.50 -12.04 -9.52
N ILE A 120 2.27 -12.57 -9.41
CA ILE A 120 1.04 -11.76 -9.36
C ILE A 120 0.98 -10.98 -8.04
N GLU A 121 1.35 -11.62 -6.92
CA GLU A 121 1.46 -10.92 -5.64
C GLU A 121 2.50 -9.80 -5.73
N THR A 122 3.66 -10.10 -6.33
CA THR A 122 4.78 -9.16 -6.44
C THR A 122 4.39 -7.88 -7.16
N ILE A 123 3.70 -8.03 -8.30
CA ILE A 123 3.36 -6.92 -9.20
C ILE A 123 2.10 -6.18 -8.75
N PHE A 124 1.07 -6.88 -8.27
CA PHE A 124 -0.26 -6.29 -8.12
C PHE A 124 -0.73 -6.11 -6.67
N HIS A 125 -0.05 -6.71 -5.69
CA HIS A 125 -0.56 -6.78 -4.32
C HIS A 125 0.40 -6.14 -3.31
N PRO A 126 0.06 -4.95 -2.78
CA PRO A 126 0.92 -4.26 -1.81
C PRO A 126 0.83 -4.84 -0.40
N VAL A 127 -0.17 -5.69 -0.15
CA VAL A 127 -0.30 -6.52 1.06
C VAL A 127 -0.02 -7.97 0.65
N PRO A 128 0.85 -8.69 1.39
CA PRO A 128 1.13 -10.09 1.09
C PRO A 128 -0.09 -10.97 1.39
N SER A 129 -0.22 -12.10 0.69
CA SER A 129 -1.24 -13.11 1.00
C SER A 129 -1.11 -13.67 2.42
N VAL A 130 -2.18 -14.29 2.92
CA VAL A 130 -2.17 -14.97 4.23
C VAL A 130 -1.01 -15.97 4.29
N GLN A 131 -0.86 -16.79 3.24
CA GLN A 131 0.23 -17.75 3.15
C GLN A 131 1.61 -17.08 3.18
N ALA A 132 1.82 -16.00 2.43
CA ALA A 132 3.09 -15.28 2.39
C ALA A 132 3.43 -14.63 3.74
N ARG A 133 2.44 -14.16 4.51
CA ARG A 133 2.64 -13.59 5.85
C ARG A 133 3.02 -14.64 6.90
N LEU A 134 2.44 -15.83 6.78
CA LEU A 134 2.62 -16.91 7.76
C LEU A 134 3.82 -17.82 7.46
N HIS A 135 4.12 -18.03 6.18
CA HIS A 135 5.08 -19.05 5.70
C HIS A 135 6.08 -18.51 4.66
N GLY A 136 5.92 -17.26 4.21
CA GLY A 136 6.86 -16.65 3.28
C GLY A 136 8.20 -16.32 3.93
N PRO A 137 9.22 -15.97 3.15
CA PRO A 137 10.47 -15.46 3.71
C PRO A 137 10.15 -14.19 4.50
N TYR A 138 10.18 -14.30 5.83
CA TYR A 138 10.16 -13.13 6.69
C TYR A 138 11.32 -12.25 6.22
N ALA A 139 11.05 -11.02 5.81
CA ALA A 139 12.11 -10.06 5.52
C ALA A 139 12.72 -9.61 6.85
N THR A 140 13.37 -10.55 7.56
CA THR A 140 13.91 -10.35 8.90
C THR A 140 14.94 -9.23 8.86
N GLY A 141 14.76 -8.21 9.69
CA GLY A 141 15.65 -7.05 9.76
C GLY A 141 15.48 -6.01 8.65
N MET A 142 14.59 -6.22 7.66
CA MET A 142 14.35 -5.23 6.61
C MET A 142 13.25 -4.24 6.99
N LYS A 143 13.63 -2.98 7.11
CA LYS A 143 12.72 -1.85 7.28
C LYS A 143 11.87 -1.64 6.01
N GLY A 144 10.55 -1.64 6.15
CA GLY A 144 9.58 -1.44 5.07
C GLY A 144 8.86 -0.09 5.10
N THR A 145 7.84 0.07 4.26
CA THR A 145 7.04 1.29 4.13
C THR A 145 5.55 0.98 4.17
N TRP A 146 5.01 0.78 5.38
CA TRP A 146 3.63 0.32 5.57
C TRP A 146 2.60 1.17 4.78
N ASN A 147 1.78 0.49 3.97
CA ASN A 147 0.72 1.08 3.15
C ASN A 147 1.18 2.14 2.11
N ALA A 148 2.46 2.21 1.73
CA ALA A 148 2.95 3.21 0.79
C ALA A 148 2.22 3.18 -0.56
N ALA A 149 2.10 2.01 -1.20
CA ALA A 149 1.44 1.86 -2.49
C ALA A 149 -0.02 2.32 -2.47
N ARG A 150 -0.81 1.82 -1.50
CA ARG A 150 -2.22 2.23 -1.29
C ARG A 150 -2.34 3.75 -1.09
N THR A 151 -1.41 4.33 -0.33
CA THR A 151 -1.38 5.78 -0.07
C THR A 151 -1.09 6.57 -1.33
N THR A 152 -0.09 6.17 -2.12
CA THR A 152 0.25 6.82 -3.40
C THR A 152 -0.96 6.83 -4.33
N VAL A 153 -1.70 5.72 -4.40
CA VAL A 153 -2.91 5.66 -5.22
C VAL A 153 -4.02 6.58 -4.69
N ALA A 154 -4.19 6.66 -3.37
CA ALA A 154 -5.19 7.56 -2.77
C ALA A 154 -4.89 9.05 -3.03
N VAL A 155 -3.60 9.44 -3.09
CA VAL A 155 -3.18 10.83 -3.35
C VAL A 155 -2.92 11.13 -4.83
N SER A 156 -2.90 10.12 -5.71
CA SER A 156 -2.67 10.29 -7.15
C SER A 156 -3.66 11.23 -7.87
N PRO A 157 -4.92 11.43 -7.41
CA PRO A 157 -5.79 12.44 -8.02
C PRO A 157 -5.21 13.87 -7.98
N ALA A 158 -4.31 14.18 -7.05
CA ALA A 158 -3.61 15.47 -7.01
C ALA A 158 -2.74 15.72 -8.26
N GLY A 159 -2.24 14.66 -8.90
CA GLY A 159 -1.55 14.72 -10.19
C GLY A 159 -2.45 14.46 -11.40
N LEU A 160 -3.77 14.54 -11.24
CA LEU A 160 -4.75 14.23 -12.29
C LEU A 160 -4.59 12.81 -12.86
N GLY A 161 -4.05 11.89 -12.06
CA GLY A 161 -3.84 10.50 -12.47
C GLY A 161 -5.14 9.72 -12.54
N LEU A 162 -5.31 8.92 -13.59
CA LEU A 162 -6.56 8.17 -13.85
C LEU A 162 -6.58 6.78 -13.19
N LEU A 163 -5.42 6.28 -12.74
CA LEU A 163 -5.26 4.88 -12.32
C LEU A 163 -5.91 4.54 -10.99
N GLY A 164 -6.09 5.51 -10.08
CA GLY A 164 -6.58 5.18 -8.74
C GLY A 164 -7.97 4.57 -8.71
N ARG A 165 -8.76 4.74 -9.78
CA ARG A 165 -10.08 4.15 -9.97
C ARG A 165 -10.08 2.84 -10.77
N ALA A 166 -8.96 2.47 -11.39
CA ALA A 166 -8.88 1.32 -12.29
C ALA A 166 -8.26 0.06 -11.64
N VAL A 167 -7.41 0.24 -10.63
CA VAL A 167 -6.57 -0.85 -10.09
C VAL A 167 -6.91 -1.20 -8.63
N HIS A 168 -8.11 -1.74 -8.44
CA HIS A 168 -8.68 -2.07 -7.12
C HIS A 168 -7.80 -2.98 -6.24
N CYS A 169 -7.00 -3.87 -6.85
CA CYS A 169 -6.03 -4.72 -6.12
C CYS A 169 -4.93 -3.92 -5.41
N ASN A 170 -4.57 -2.74 -5.93
CA ASN A 170 -3.56 -1.86 -5.35
C ASN A 170 -4.15 -0.81 -4.41
N CYS A 171 -5.29 -0.22 -4.75
CA CYS A 171 -5.94 0.77 -3.88
C CYS A 171 -6.78 0.16 -2.77
N GLY A 172 -7.03 -1.15 -2.81
CA GLY A 172 -8.00 -1.81 -1.95
C GLY A 172 -9.43 -1.41 -2.32
N ARG A 173 -10.41 -2.05 -1.66
CA ARG A 173 -11.84 -1.78 -1.92
C ARG A 173 -12.19 -0.30 -1.69
N PRO A 174 -12.73 0.42 -2.68
CA PRO A 174 -13.13 1.83 -2.55
C PRO A 174 -14.05 2.14 -1.36
N ALA A 175 -14.93 1.20 -1.02
CA ALA A 175 -15.81 1.30 0.16
C ALA A 175 -15.04 1.39 1.49
N LEU A 176 -13.76 1.00 1.50
CA LEU A 176 -12.85 1.05 2.65
C LEU A 176 -11.83 2.19 2.53
N TRP A 177 -11.96 3.12 1.60
CA TRP A 177 -10.99 4.22 1.46
C TRP A 177 -11.13 5.30 2.55
N VAL A 178 -12.34 5.49 3.11
CA VAL A 178 -12.58 6.42 4.23
C VAL A 178 -11.94 5.89 5.52
N PHE A 179 -11.95 4.57 5.70
CA PHE A 179 -11.27 3.89 6.79
C PHE A 179 -10.01 3.24 6.24
N LEU A 180 -8.90 3.99 6.19
CA LEU A 180 -7.59 3.55 5.68
C LEU A 180 -7.47 2.02 5.74
N PRO A 181 -7.43 1.34 4.57
CA PRO A 181 -7.50 -0.10 4.53
C PRO A 181 -6.44 -0.65 5.46
N ILE A 182 -6.91 -1.39 6.45
CA ILE A 182 -6.04 -2.21 7.28
C ILE A 182 -5.35 -3.16 6.28
N ASP A 183 -4.09 -3.43 6.49
CA ASP A 183 -3.38 -4.46 5.74
C ASP A 183 -4.09 -5.81 5.86
#